data_AF-A0A833U228-F1
#
_entry.id   AF-A0A833U228-F1
#
_cell.length_a   1.000
_cell.length_b   1.000
_cell.length_c   1.000
_cell.angle_alpha   90.00
_cell.angle_beta   90.00
_cell.angle_gamma   90.00
#
_symmetry.space_group_name_H-M   'P 1'
#
loop_
_entity.id
_entity.type
_entity.pdbx_description
1 polymer ?
#
loop_
_entity_poly.entity_id
_entity_poly.type
_entity_poly.pdbx_seq_one_letter_code
_entity_poly.pdbx_strand_id
1 'polypeptide(L)'
;MHNGMTPLHLVVWYSLQAEDCLTVNTLLEYNADCSAKDNEGMTPLNHLSPGPRSEKLWELLNWHLGEQRKRRAIEACSETKAKTDELENEISNVVGLHELKVHLRKWAREMLLDERRRTPHMAFLGNPGSGGGGRLDYGVHVVSVEFIFSI
;
A
#
# COMPACT_ATOMS: atom_id res chain seq x y z
N MET A 1 22.02 44.27 -7.84
CA MET A 1 20.75 43.97 -7.14
C MET A 1 20.28 42.63 -7.68
N HIS A 2 20.30 41.57 -6.87
CA HIS A 2 19.77 40.27 -7.27
C HIS A 2 18.36 40.18 -6.70
N ASN A 3 17.32 40.35 -7.50
CA ASN A 3 15.93 40.38 -7.03
C ASN A 3 15.38 38.99 -6.64
N GLY A 4 16.24 37.99 -6.44
CA GLY A 4 15.83 36.63 -6.07
C GLY A 4 15.07 35.89 -7.17
N MET A 5 15.01 36.43 -8.37
CA MET A 5 14.28 35.84 -9.49
C MET A 5 14.88 34.49 -9.86
N THR A 6 14.01 33.47 -9.94
CA THR A 6 14.38 32.18 -10.51
C THR A 6 14.44 32.28 -12.05
N PRO A 7 15.09 31.32 -12.74
CA PRO A 7 15.08 31.28 -14.20
C PRO A 7 13.66 31.36 -14.79
N LEU A 8 12.67 30.76 -14.12
CA LEU A 8 11.28 30.80 -14.55
C LEU A 8 10.67 32.21 -14.45
N HIS A 9 11.02 33.01 -13.44
CA HIS A 9 10.58 34.42 -13.35
C HIS A 9 11.06 35.23 -14.56
N LEU A 10 12.35 35.09 -14.90
CA LEU A 10 12.96 35.82 -16.01
C LEU A 10 12.29 35.45 -17.33
N VAL A 11 12.14 34.15 -17.60
CA VAL A 11 11.55 33.68 -18.85
C VAL A 11 10.09 34.10 -18.98
N VAL A 12 9.32 34.09 -17.88
CA VAL A 12 7.95 34.62 -17.87
C VAL A 12 7.95 36.10 -18.25
N TRP A 13 8.82 36.91 -17.66
CA TRP A 13 8.93 38.33 -17.99
C TRP A 13 9.32 38.59 -19.45
N TYR A 14 10.25 37.80 -20.00
CA TYR A 14 10.65 37.88 -21.42
C TYR A 14 9.55 37.41 -22.36
N SER A 15 8.83 36.33 -22.03
CA SER A 15 7.76 35.78 -22.87
C SER A 15 6.59 36.76 -23.07
N LEU A 16 6.31 37.61 -22.06
CA LEU A 16 5.33 38.69 -22.17
C LEU A 16 5.74 39.73 -23.24
N GLN A 17 7.03 39.92 -23.50
CA GLN A 17 7.53 40.86 -24.51
C GLN A 17 7.75 40.21 -25.88
N ALA A 18 8.22 38.96 -25.90
CA ALA A 18 8.58 38.23 -27.12
C ALA A 18 7.43 37.42 -27.74
N GLU A 19 6.31 37.23 -27.02
CA GLU A 19 5.18 36.39 -27.48
C GLU A 19 5.56 34.89 -27.66
N ASP A 20 6.71 34.48 -27.12
CA ASP A 20 7.24 33.13 -27.21
C ASP A 20 7.10 32.39 -25.86
N CYS A 21 6.46 31.22 -25.89
CA CYS A 21 6.27 30.34 -24.74
C CYS A 21 7.19 29.11 -24.75
N LEU A 22 8.03 28.93 -25.78
CA LEU A 22 8.88 27.74 -25.93
C LEU A 22 9.88 27.61 -24.78
N THR A 23 10.51 28.71 -24.40
CA THR A 23 11.46 28.72 -23.27
C THR A 23 10.77 28.45 -21.94
N VAL A 24 9.50 28.84 -21.79
CA VAL A 24 8.70 28.51 -20.60
C VAL A 24 8.43 27.01 -20.57
N ASN A 25 7.93 26.44 -21.67
CA ASN A 25 7.63 25.01 -21.77
C ASN A 25 8.84 24.16 -21.46
N THR A 26 10.00 24.46 -22.05
CA THR A 26 11.23 23.72 -21.77
C THR A 26 11.61 23.76 -20.30
N LEU A 27 11.57 24.91 -19.62
CA LEU A 27 11.83 24.98 -18.18
C LEU A 27 10.83 24.15 -17.36
N LEU A 28 9.55 24.17 -17.73
CA LEU A 28 8.50 23.40 -17.06
C LEU A 28 8.65 21.88 -17.27
N GLU A 29 9.11 21.45 -18.45
CA GLU A 29 9.46 20.05 -18.75
C GLU A 29 10.61 19.57 -17.86
N TYR A 30 11.58 20.43 -17.56
CA TYR A 30 12.66 20.17 -16.60
C TYR A 30 12.24 20.37 -15.13
N ASN A 31 10.95 20.30 -14.82
CA ASN A 31 10.41 20.42 -13.46
C ASN A 31 10.77 21.74 -12.74
N ALA A 32 10.92 22.86 -13.46
CA ALA A 32 11.15 24.15 -12.82
C ALA A 32 10.04 24.47 -11.79
N ASP A 33 10.42 24.93 -10.60
CA ASP A 33 9.47 25.18 -9.51
C ASP A 33 8.60 26.40 -9.83
N CYS A 34 7.32 26.16 -10.05
CA CYS A 34 6.30 27.18 -10.34
C CYS A 34 5.87 27.96 -9.07
N SER A 35 6.20 27.44 -7.89
CA SER A 35 5.84 28.00 -6.59
C SER A 35 6.95 28.83 -5.95
N ALA A 36 8.12 28.87 -6.58
CA ALA A 36 9.26 29.64 -6.08
C ALA A 36 8.91 31.12 -5.98
N LYS A 37 9.35 31.75 -4.89
CA LYS A 37 9.16 33.18 -4.66
C LYS A 37 10.47 33.91 -4.87
N ASP A 38 10.39 35.06 -5.50
CA ASP A 38 11.50 36.00 -5.58
C ASP A 38 11.66 36.81 -4.27
N ASN A 39 12.55 37.81 -4.27
CA ASN A 39 12.78 38.64 -3.09
C ASN A 39 11.61 39.57 -2.75
N GLU A 40 10.70 39.82 -3.69
CA GLU A 40 9.46 40.56 -3.45
C GLU A 40 8.35 39.63 -2.91
N GLY A 41 8.63 38.32 -2.77
CA GLY A 41 7.64 37.32 -2.36
C GLY A 41 6.67 36.93 -3.46
N MET A 42 6.95 37.34 -4.70
CA MET A 42 6.13 37.10 -5.88
C MET A 42 6.52 35.78 -6.54
N THR A 43 5.53 35.05 -7.03
CA THR A 43 5.75 33.85 -7.85
C THR A 43 5.79 34.23 -9.33
N PRO A 44 6.28 33.34 -10.23
CA PRO A 44 6.27 33.61 -11.67
C PRO A 44 4.85 33.92 -12.19
N LEU A 45 3.82 33.28 -11.60
CA LEU A 45 2.42 33.54 -11.92
C LEU A 45 1.98 34.95 -11.53
N ASN A 46 2.46 35.48 -10.40
CA ASN A 46 2.09 36.82 -9.93
C ASN A 46 2.70 37.94 -10.79
N HIS A 47 3.77 37.66 -11.54
CA HIS A 47 4.36 38.59 -12.50
C HIS A 47 3.55 38.71 -13.80
N LEU A 48 2.52 37.88 -13.99
CA LEU A 48 1.63 37.98 -15.14
C LEU A 48 0.59 39.09 -14.91
N SER A 49 0.56 40.07 -15.81
CA SER A 49 -0.54 41.02 -15.90
C SER A 49 -1.76 40.36 -16.54
N PRO A 50 -3.00 40.59 -16.06
CA PRO A 50 -4.20 40.07 -16.70
C PRO A 50 -4.36 40.62 -18.12
N GLY A 51 -4.45 39.73 -19.11
CA GLY A 51 -4.65 40.09 -20.50
C GLY A 51 -4.65 38.87 -21.42
N PRO A 52 -5.16 39.00 -22.66
CA PRO A 52 -5.28 37.88 -23.59
C PRO A 52 -3.91 37.27 -23.98
N ARG A 53 -2.84 38.09 -23.94
CA ARG A 53 -1.47 37.65 -24.25
C ARG A 53 -0.86 36.78 -23.16
N SER A 54 -1.25 36.98 -21.90
CA SER A 54 -0.73 36.24 -20.75
C SER A 54 -1.63 35.07 -20.35
N GLU A 55 -2.86 34.99 -20.87
CA GLU A 55 -3.83 33.94 -20.55
C GLU A 55 -3.28 32.54 -20.82
N LYS A 56 -2.75 32.31 -22.02
CA LYS A 56 -2.14 31.01 -22.39
C LYS A 56 -0.96 30.64 -21.47
N LEU A 57 -0.15 31.63 -21.12
CA LEU A 57 1.01 31.45 -20.24
C LEU A 57 0.57 31.17 -18.80
N TRP A 58 -0.47 31.86 -18.35
CA TRP A 58 -1.10 31.66 -17.06
C TRP A 58 -1.66 30.26 -16.93
N GLU A 59 -2.39 29.78 -17.95
CA GLU A 59 -2.93 28.42 -18.00
C GLU A 59 -1.82 27.36 -17.89
N LEU A 60 -0.74 27.52 -18.65
CA LEU A 60 0.42 26.61 -18.60
C LEU A 60 1.05 26.55 -17.21
N LEU A 61 1.36 27.70 -16.61
CA LEU A 61 1.95 27.76 -15.27
C LEU A 61 1.00 27.22 -14.20
N ASN A 62 -0.29 27.54 -14.28
CA ASN A 62 -1.28 27.08 -13.32
C ASN A 62 -1.49 25.55 -13.40
N TRP A 63 -1.52 24.99 -14.62
CA TRP A 63 -1.55 23.55 -14.84
C TRP A 63 -0.34 22.85 -14.21
N HIS A 64 0.88 23.33 -14.52
CA HIS A 64 2.11 22.75 -13.98
C HIS A 64 2.22 22.91 -12.47
N LEU A 65 1.78 24.03 -11.90
CA LEU A 65 1.72 24.23 -10.45
C LEU A 65 0.79 23.22 -9.78
N GLY A 66 -0.41 23.00 -10.33
CA GLY A 66 -1.34 21.99 -9.84
C GLY A 66 -0.78 20.58 -9.93
N GLU A 67 -0.12 20.26 -11.04
CA GLU A 67 0.54 18.98 -11.26
C GLU A 67 1.70 18.74 -10.28
N GLN A 68 2.57 19.73 -10.06
CA GLN A 68 3.65 19.64 -9.08
C GLN A 68 3.12 19.44 -7.65
N ARG A 69 2.03 20.12 -7.28
CA ARG A 69 1.38 19.92 -5.97
C ARG A 69 0.84 18.50 -5.81
N LYS A 70 0.18 17.97 -6.83
CA LYS A 70 -0.32 16.58 -6.82
C LYS A 70 0.81 15.58 -6.68
N ARG A 71 1.90 15.74 -7.45
CA ARG A 71 3.09 14.89 -7.36
C ARG A 71 3.71 14.90 -5.97
N ARG A 72 3.93 16.09 -5.39
CA ARG A 72 4.43 16.25 -4.02
C ARG A 72 3.51 15.59 -2.99
N ALA A 73 2.19 15.67 -3.17
CA ALA A 73 1.22 15.03 -2.28
C ALA A 73 1.24 13.49 -2.40
N ILE A 74 1.38 12.95 -3.63
CA ILE A 74 1.50 11.51 -3.87
C ILE A 74 2.80 10.98 -3.27
N GLU A 75 3.91 11.69 -3.46
CA GLU A 75 5.21 11.33 -2.90
C GLU A 75 5.16 11.31 -1.37
N ALA A 76 4.63 12.35 -0.74
CA ALA A 76 4.43 12.40 0.71
C ALA A 76 3.51 11.26 1.21
N CYS A 77 2.47 10.89 0.46
CA CYS A 77 1.60 9.76 0.80
C CYS A 77 2.32 8.41 0.63
N SER A 78 3.18 8.27 -0.37
CA SER A 78 3.96 7.05 -0.60
C SER A 78 4.94 6.76 0.54
N GLU A 79 5.53 7.80 1.14
CA GLU A 79 6.37 7.66 2.34
C GLU A 79 5.56 7.15 3.54
N THR A 80 4.33 7.64 3.72
CA THR A 80 3.47 7.16 4.81
C THR A 80 3.05 5.71 4.59
N LYS A 81 2.74 5.33 3.34
CA LYS A 81 2.42 3.95 2.98
C LYS A 81 3.61 3.00 3.22
N ALA A 82 4.81 3.40 2.83
CA ALA A 82 6.01 2.59 3.06
C ALA A 82 6.25 2.35 4.57
N LYS A 83 6.07 3.39 5.40
CA LYS A 83 6.18 3.29 6.86
C LYS A 83 5.07 2.42 7.48
N THR A 84 3.85 2.47 6.94
CA THR A 84 2.77 1.58 7.42
C THR A 84 3.01 0.13 7.03
N ASP A 85 3.52 -0.12 5.82
CA ASP A 85 3.82 -1.47 5.34
C ASP A 85 4.99 -2.08 6.15
N GLU A 86 6.01 -1.28 6.50
CA GLU A 86 7.11 -1.67 7.39
C GLU A 86 6.61 -2.01 8.80
N LEU A 87 5.72 -1.17 9.35
CA LEU A 87 5.09 -1.42 10.65
C LEU A 87 4.25 -2.71 10.63
N GLU A 88 3.46 -2.95 9.58
CA GLU A 88 2.64 -4.15 9.43
C GLU A 88 3.51 -5.42 9.37
N ASN A 89 4.64 -5.35 8.68
CA ASN A 89 5.63 -6.43 8.65
C ASN A 89 6.20 -6.73 10.04
N GLU A 90 6.57 -5.70 10.81
CA GLU A 90 7.09 -5.92 12.16
C GLU A 90 6.02 -6.39 13.15
N ILE A 91 4.78 -5.93 13.02
CA ILE A 91 3.65 -6.48 13.78
C ILE A 91 3.48 -7.96 13.44
N SER A 92 3.62 -8.36 12.16
CA SER A 92 3.54 -9.77 11.76
C SER A 92 4.64 -10.64 12.39
N ASN A 93 5.84 -10.08 12.57
CA ASN A 93 6.96 -10.73 13.27
C ASN A 93 6.72 -10.84 14.78
N VAL A 94 6.32 -9.74 15.43
CA VAL A 94 6.11 -9.66 16.89
C VAL A 94 4.90 -10.48 17.34
N VAL A 95 3.83 -10.50 16.54
CA VAL A 95 2.65 -11.31 16.83
C VAL A 95 2.96 -12.81 16.67
N GLY A 96 4.11 -13.18 16.06
CA GLY A 96 4.81 -14.45 16.28
C GLY A 96 4.06 -15.74 15.91
N LEU A 97 2.82 -15.61 15.45
CA LEU A 97 1.95 -16.72 15.11
C LEU A 97 1.93 -16.97 13.62
N HIS A 98 2.63 -16.20 12.78
CA HIS A 98 2.63 -16.47 11.34
C HIS A 98 3.29 -17.81 11.02
N GLU A 99 4.54 -17.98 11.45
CA GLU A 99 5.31 -19.23 11.32
C GLU A 99 4.59 -20.40 12.02
N LEU A 100 4.02 -20.14 13.21
CA LEU A 100 3.31 -21.15 14.00
C LEU A 100 1.97 -21.54 13.38
N LYS A 101 1.20 -20.60 12.83
CA LYS A 101 -0.06 -20.86 12.09
C LYS A 101 0.22 -21.65 10.81
N VAL A 102 1.30 -21.36 10.10
CA VAL A 102 1.70 -22.12 8.89
C VAL A 102 2.06 -23.56 9.26
N HIS A 103 2.86 -23.76 10.31
CA HIS A 103 3.20 -25.09 10.81
C HIS A 103 1.98 -25.85 11.33
N LEU A 104 1.10 -25.21 12.09
CA LEU A 104 -0.13 -25.82 12.62
C LEU A 104 -1.08 -26.23 11.48
N ARG A 105 -1.24 -25.38 10.45
CA ARG A 105 -2.03 -25.70 9.24
C ARG A 105 -1.44 -26.87 8.45
N LYS A 106 -0.12 -26.96 8.36
CA LYS A 106 0.56 -28.08 7.71
C LYS A 106 0.35 -29.37 8.50
N TRP A 107 0.55 -29.33 9.82
CA TRP A 107 0.34 -30.49 10.69
C TRP A 107 -1.12 -30.97 10.68
N ALA A 108 -2.09 -30.07 10.74
CA ALA A 108 -3.51 -30.41 10.64
C ALA A 108 -3.89 -31.07 9.30
N ARG A 109 -3.30 -30.62 8.18
CA ARG A 109 -3.50 -31.27 6.86
C ARG A 109 -2.93 -32.67 6.82
N GLU A 110 -1.71 -32.87 7.33
CA GLU A 110 -1.08 -34.19 7.37
C GLU A 110 -1.82 -35.16 8.32
N MET A 111 -2.29 -34.68 9.47
CA MET A 111 -3.10 -35.49 10.41
C MET A 111 -4.45 -35.91 9.80
N LEU A 112 -5.14 -35.00 9.09
CA LEU A 112 -6.37 -35.32 8.37
C LEU A 112 -6.16 -36.36 7.25
N LEU A 113 -4.97 -36.42 6.65
CA LEU A 113 -4.61 -37.41 5.65
C LEU A 113 -4.16 -38.75 6.26
N ASP A 114 -3.59 -38.73 7.47
CA ASP A 114 -3.12 -39.92 8.19
C ASP A 114 -4.26 -40.70 8.89
N GLU A 115 -5.37 -40.03 9.22
CA GLU A 115 -6.63 -40.69 9.66
C GLU A 115 -7.14 -41.70 8.61
N ARG A 116 -6.88 -41.43 7.32
CA ARG A 116 -7.25 -42.32 6.20
C ARG A 116 -6.25 -43.48 6.01
N ARG A 117 -5.11 -43.46 6.70
CA ARG A 117 -4.09 -44.54 6.70
C ARG A 117 -4.11 -45.39 7.98
N ARG A 118 -4.71 -44.92 9.09
CA ARG A 118 -4.85 -45.67 10.36
C ARG A 118 -6.16 -46.45 10.51
N THR A 119 -6.67 -47.03 9.44
CA THR A 119 -7.48 -48.26 9.53
C THR A 119 -6.67 -49.46 9.03
N PRO A 120 -5.62 -49.90 9.75
CA PRO A 120 -5.08 -51.21 9.51
C PRO A 120 -6.17 -52.20 9.93
N HIS A 121 -6.65 -52.94 8.95
CA HIS A 121 -7.48 -54.13 9.06
C HIS A 121 -7.31 -54.86 10.40
N MET A 122 -8.16 -54.58 11.40
CA MET A 122 -8.58 -55.64 12.31
C MET A 122 -9.58 -56.49 11.53
N ALA A 123 -9.01 -57.28 10.62
CA ALA A 123 -9.70 -58.36 9.97
C ALA A 123 -10.22 -59.28 11.07
N PHE A 124 -11.53 -59.35 11.15
CA PHE A 124 -12.32 -60.23 11.98
C PHE A 124 -11.90 -61.69 11.74
N LEU A 125 -11.04 -62.23 12.61
CA LEU A 125 -10.75 -63.66 12.65
C LEU A 125 -11.46 -64.26 13.87
N GLY A 126 -12.46 -65.11 13.59
CA GLY A 126 -12.98 -66.11 14.53
C GLY A 126 -14.40 -65.88 15.04
N ASN A 127 -15.39 -66.43 14.33
CA ASN A 127 -16.54 -67.07 14.99
C ASN A 127 -16.11 -68.50 15.43
N PRO A 128 -16.83 -69.25 16.28
CA PRO A 128 -18.12 -69.00 16.96
C PRO A 128 -18.14 -69.39 18.47
N GLY A 129 -19.15 -68.98 19.23
CA GLY A 129 -19.50 -69.69 20.48
C GLY A 129 -20.24 -68.91 21.57
N SER A 130 -21.48 -69.35 21.81
CA SER A 130 -22.20 -69.39 23.09
C SER A 130 -22.14 -68.23 24.10
N GLY A 131 -23.31 -67.64 24.33
CA GLY A 131 -23.90 -67.63 25.68
C GLY A 131 -23.79 -66.34 26.50
N GLY A 132 -24.93 -65.67 26.66
CA GLY A 132 -25.40 -65.15 27.96
C GLY A 132 -24.82 -63.83 28.50
N GLY A 133 -25.68 -62.81 28.56
CA GLY A 133 -25.83 -61.94 29.74
C GLY A 133 -24.87 -60.75 29.92
N GLY A 134 -25.45 -59.58 30.24
CA GLY A 134 -24.79 -58.56 31.07
C GLY A 134 -24.54 -57.20 30.41
N ARG A 135 -25.29 -56.19 30.87
CA ARG A 135 -24.98 -54.74 30.80
C ARG A 135 -23.54 -54.48 31.23
N LEU A 136 -22.80 -53.64 30.50
CA LEU A 136 -21.90 -52.63 31.06
C LEU A 136 -21.84 -51.42 30.11
N ASP A 137 -22.30 -50.29 30.63
CA ASP A 137 -22.19 -48.95 30.05
C ASP A 137 -20.72 -48.53 29.98
N TYR A 138 -20.24 -48.11 28.80
CA TYR A 138 -19.01 -47.34 28.66
C TYR A 138 -19.32 -46.10 27.81
N GLY A 139 -19.57 -44.99 28.49
CA GLY A 139 -19.69 -43.67 27.87
C GLY A 139 -18.34 -43.24 27.32
N VAL A 140 -18.25 -43.13 25.99
CA VAL A 140 -17.13 -42.48 25.32
C VAL A 140 -17.37 -40.97 25.39
N HIS A 141 -16.63 -40.27 26.24
CA HIS A 141 -16.58 -38.81 26.21
C HIS A 141 -15.86 -38.37 24.93
N VAL A 142 -16.66 -38.03 23.91
CA VAL A 142 -16.20 -37.27 22.75
C VAL A 142 -15.90 -35.86 23.24
N VAL A 143 -14.63 -35.53 23.46
CA VAL A 143 -14.24 -34.14 23.69
C VAL A 143 -14.34 -33.44 22.33
N SER A 144 -15.44 -32.69 22.13
CA SER A 144 -15.68 -31.87 20.95
C SER A 144 -14.48 -30.96 20.68
N VAL A 145 -13.92 -31.08 19.47
CA VAL A 145 -12.81 -30.26 18.96
C VAL A 145 -13.28 -28.83 18.57
N GLU A 146 -14.54 -28.49 18.85
CA GLU A 146 -15.16 -27.18 18.60
C GLU A 146 -14.50 -26.02 19.37
N PHE A 147 -13.68 -26.28 20.38
CA PHE A 147 -13.09 -25.22 21.21
C PHE A 147 -11.85 -24.54 20.59
N ILE A 148 -11.23 -25.11 19.54
CA ILE A 148 -9.94 -24.59 19.02
C ILE A 148 -10.13 -23.47 17.98
N PHE A 149 -11.34 -23.22 17.47
CA PHE A 149 -11.58 -22.18 16.46
C PHE A 149 -11.92 -20.78 17.01
N SER A 150 -11.78 -20.52 18.32
CA SER A 150 -12.15 -19.23 18.95
C SER A 150 -10.99 -18.36 19.47
N ILE A 151 -9.75 -18.52 19.01
CA ILE A 151 -8.65 -17.59 19.33
C ILE A 151 -7.68 -17.38 18.16
#